data_AF-A0A520IVU6-F1
#
_entry.id   AF-A0A520IVU6-F1
#
_cell.length_a   1.000
_cell.length_b   1.000
_cell.length_c   1.000
_cell.angle_alpha   90.00
_cell.angle_beta   90.00
_cell.angle_gamma   90.00
#
_symmetry.space_group_name_H-M   'P 1'
#
loop_
_entity.id
_entity.type
_entity.pdbx_description
1 polymer ?
#
loop_
_entity_poly.entity_id
_entity_poly.type
_entity_poly.pdbx_seq_one_letter_code
_entity_poly.pdbx_strand_id
1 'polypeptide(L)' 'MPIDATLPYDDQNIFAKILRGEIPSKRVYDDAFAIAFHDINPQAPT' A
#
# COMPACT_ATOMS: atom_id res chain seq x y z
N MET A 1 -9.30 11.24 4.64
CA MET A 1 -8.15 11.85 5.32
C MET A 1 -7.57 12.90 4.40
N PRO A 2 -7.67 14.20 4.70
CA PRO A 2 -6.92 15.20 3.95
C PRO A 2 -5.44 14.99 4.25
N ILE A 3 -4.66 14.81 3.19
CA ILE A 3 -3.19 14.70 3.24
C ILE A 3 -2.63 16.10 3.03
N ASP A 4 -1.80 16.58 3.97
CA ASP A 4 -1.03 17.81 3.80
C ASP A 4 0.28 17.49 3.07
N ALA A 5 0.41 17.99 1.84
CA ALA A 5 1.55 17.71 0.97
C ALA A 5 2.86 18.41 1.41
N THR A 6 2.81 19.28 2.42
CA THR A 6 4.00 19.98 2.95
C THR A 6 4.66 19.24 4.12
N LEU A 7 3.97 18.26 4.70
CA LEU A 7 4.51 17.45 5.78
C LEU A 7 5.53 16.44 5.25
N PRO A 8 6.50 16.02 6.10
CA PRO A 8 7.43 14.95 5.74
C PRO A 8 6.68 13.63 5.48
N TYR A 9 7.35 12.71 4.78
CA TYR A 9 6.82 11.37 4.57
C TYR A 9 6.51 10.67 5.89
N ASP A 10 5.34 10.05 5.98
CA ASP A 10 4.93 9.29 7.16
C ASP A 10 5.32 7.81 6.99
N ASP A 11 6.37 7.36 7.68
CA ASP A 11 6.80 5.95 7.69
C ASP A 11 5.78 4.97 8.29
N GLN A 12 4.72 5.49 8.94
CA GLN A 12 3.64 4.71 9.52
C GLN A 12 2.39 4.62 8.64
N ASN A 13 2.44 5.14 7.40
CA ASN A 13 1.34 5.00 6.46
C ASN A 13 1.05 3.51 6.13
N ILE A 14 -0.19 3.22 5.74
CA ILE A 14 -0.65 1.84 5.51
C ILE A 14 0.15 1.09 4.44
N PHE A 15 0.63 1.78 3.40
CA PHE A 15 1.40 1.16 2.33
C PHE A 15 2.81 0.81 2.80
N ALA A 16 3.47 1.68 3.58
CA ALA A 16 4.75 1.36 4.20
C ALA A 16 4.65 0.13 5.13
N LYS A 17 3.55 0.01 5.88
CA LYS A 17 3.27 -1.18 6.71
C LYS A 17 3.03 -2.44 5.89
N ILE A 18 2.33 -2.33 4.75
CA ILE A 18 2.14 -3.44 3.79
C ILE A 18 3.49 -3.88 3.20
N LEU A 19 4.36 -2.94 2.83
CA LEU A 19 5.71 -3.23 2.32
C LEU A 19 6.55 -3.99 3.35
N ARG A 20 6.49 -3.60 4.62
CA ARG A 20 7.18 -4.27 5.74
C ARG A 20 6.55 -5.60 6.18
N GLY A 21 5.38 -5.96 5.66
CA GLY A 21 4.66 -7.19 6.04
C GLY A 21 3.96 -7.12 7.40
N GLU A 22 3.81 -5.93 7.99
CA GLU A 22 3.07 -5.72 9.24
C GLU A 22 1.55 -5.87 9.03
N ILE A 23 1.08 -5.54 7.82
CA ILE A 23 -0.33 -5.67 7.41
C ILE A 23 -0.41 -6.69 6.27
N PRO A 24 -1.28 -7.71 6.38
CA PRO A 24 -1.46 -8.70 5.31
C PRO A 24 -2.05 -8.06 4.05
N SER A 25 -1.57 -8.49 2.89
CA SER A 25 -2.10 -8.08 1.58
C SER A 25 -2.07 -9.26 0.61
N LYS A 26 -3.03 -9.32 -0.31
CA LYS A 26 -3.08 -10.35 -1.36
C LYS A 26 -2.21 -9.93 -2.54
N ARG A 27 -0.90 -10.18 -2.45
CA ARG A 27 0.08 -9.86 -3.50
C ARG A 27 -0.08 -10.78 -4.70
N VAL A 28 0.03 -10.20 -5.90
CA VAL A 28 -0.02 -10.92 -7.18
C VAL A 28 1.30 -10.81 -7.96
N TYR A 29 2.12 -9.81 -7.64
CA TYR A 29 3.43 -9.59 -8.21
C TYR A 29 4.33 -8.89 -7.18
N ASP A 30 5.61 -9.25 -7.15
CA ASP A 30 6.60 -8.73 -6.22
C ASP A 30 7.99 -8.80 -6.88
N ASP A 31 8.65 -7.66 -7.03
CA ASP A 31 10.04 -7.56 -7.48
C ASP A 31 10.83 -6.51 -6.68
N ALA A 32 12.07 -6.25 -7.11
CA ALA A 32 12.97 -5.32 -6.42
C ALA A 32 12.51 -3.85 -6.43
N PHE A 33 11.55 -3.49 -7.29
CA PHE A 33 11.14 -2.11 -7.53
C PHE A 33 9.66 -1.88 -7.21
N ALA A 34 8.80 -2.88 -7.34
CA ALA A 34 7.36 -2.74 -7.24
C ALA A 34 6.66 -3.99 -6.71
N ILE A 35 5.51 -3.76 -6.08
CA ILE A 35 4.59 -4.79 -5.59
C ILE A 35 3.19 -4.46 -6.08
N ALA A 36 2.50 -5.45 -6.62
CA ALA A 36 1.08 -5.35 -6.96
C ALA A 36 0.26 -6.26 -6.03
N PHE A 37 -0.84 -5.74 -5.52
CA PHE A 37 -1.76 -6.45 -4.64
C PHE A 37 -3.20 -6.03 -4.92
N HIS A 38 -4.16 -6.88 -4.55
CA HIS A 38 -5.57 -6.55 -4.72
C HIS A 38 -6.01 -5.43 -3.78
N ASP A 39 -6.84 -4.52 -4.29
CA ASP A 39 -7.57 -3.56 -3.47
C ASP A 39 -8.52 -4.31 -2.51
N ILE A 40 -8.63 -3.82 -1.27
CA ILE A 40 -9.56 -4.37 -0.27
C ILE A 40 -11.01 -3.95 -0.53
N ASN A 41 -11.23 -2.82 -1.21
CA ASN A 41 -12.54 -2.30 -1.60
C ASN A 41 -12.61 -2.04 -3.12
N PRO A 42 -12.63 -3.12 -3.94
CA PRO A 42 -12.53 -3.03 -5.38
C PRO A 42 -13.69 -2.23 -6.00
N GLN A 43 -13.35 -1.33 -6.92
CA GLN A 43 -14.34 -0.53 -7.67
C GLN A 43 -14.83 -1.23 -8.96
N ALA A 44 -14.16 -2.29 -9.38
CA ALA A 44 -14.48 -3.12 -10.53
C ALA A 44 -14.10 -4.59 -10.26
N PRO A 45 -14.69 -5.55 -10.98
CA PRO A 45 -14.34 -6.96 -10.84
C PRO A 45 -12.85 -7.21 -11.12
N THR A 46 -12.27 -8.16 -10.39
CA THR A 46 -10.88 -8.63 -10.53
C THR A 46 -10.78 -9.85 -11.41
#